data_AF-S2ZYW7-F1
#
_entry.id   AF-S2ZYW7-F1
#
_cell.length_a   1.000
_cell.length_b   1.000
_cell.length_c   1.000
_cell.angle_alpha   90.00
_cell.angle_beta   90.00
_cell.angle_gamma   90.00
#
_symmetry.space_group_name_H-M   'P 1'
#
loop_
_entity.id
_entity.type
_entity.pdbx_description
1 polymer ?
#
loop_
_entity_poly.entity_id
_entity_poly.type
_entity_poly.pdbx_seq_one_letter_code
_entity_poly.pdbx_strand_id
1 'polypeptide(L)' 'MDDDQAEADAADGGIVFDDAALLAFEKAHPRPSGKKDDLIRERGLTPVSYYQRLNKLIDTAWAREKYPVMLAQLERLRKI' A
#
# COMPACT_ATOMS: atom_id res chain seq x y z
N MET A 1 9.13 -19.33 8.52
CA MET A 1 9.43 -18.02 9.13
C MET A 1 8.33 -17.10 8.62
N ASP A 2 7.09 -17.40 9.01
CA ASP A 2 5.87 -16.83 8.42
C ASP A 2 4.99 -16.18 9.50
N ASP A 3 5.44 -16.20 10.76
CA ASP A 3 4.76 -15.63 11.92
C ASP A 3 4.75 -14.09 11.93
N ASP A 4 5.71 -13.45 11.24
CA ASP A 4 5.79 -11.97 11.16
C ASP A 4 4.59 -11.37 10.38
N GLN A 5 3.99 -12.13 9.46
CA GLN A 5 2.85 -11.65 8.66
C GLN A 5 1.52 -11.68 9.43
N ALA A 6 1.33 -12.66 10.32
CA ALA A 6 0.10 -12.79 11.10
C ALA A 6 -0.06 -11.66 12.14
N GLU A 7 1.06 -11.14 12.65
CA GLU A 7 1.07 -10.03 13.61
C GLU A 7 0.78 -8.68 12.93
N ALA A 8 1.22 -8.49 11.67
CA ALA A 8 0.97 -7.29 10.89
C ALA A 8 -0.51 -7.14 10.46
N ASP A 9 -1.18 -8.24 10.14
CA ASP A 9 -2.62 -8.25 9.82
C ASP A 9 -3.49 -8.03 11.07
N ALA A 10 -3.02 -8.43 12.26
CA ALA A 10 -3.72 -8.20 13.53
C ALA A 10 -3.55 -6.76 14.08
N ALA A 11 -2.45 -6.08 13.71
CA ALA A 11 -2.17 -4.70 14.10
C ALA A 11 -2.96 -3.64 13.30
N ASP A 12 -3.52 -4.01 12.14
CA ASP A 12 -4.42 -3.18 11.32
C ASP A 12 -5.83 -3.10 11.95
N GLY A 13 -5.90 -2.86 13.26
CA GLY A 13 -7.08 -2.86 14.13
C GLY A 13 -8.10 -1.75 13.86
N GLY A 14 -8.54 -1.61 12.61
CA GLY A 14 -9.77 -0.91 12.24
C GLY A 14 -9.62 0.40 11.48
N ILE A 15 -8.43 0.79 11.00
CA ILE A 15 -8.33 2.01 10.16
C ILE A 15 -8.50 1.69 8.67
N VAL A 16 -9.62 2.21 8.17
CA VAL A 16 -10.27 1.96 6.88
C VAL A 16 -9.64 2.85 5.81
N PHE A 17 -8.47 2.48 5.29
CA PHE A 17 -8.26 2.76 3.87
C PHE A 17 -9.06 1.72 3.09
N ASP A 18 -10.12 2.16 2.42
CA ASP A 18 -10.58 1.40 1.28
C ASP A 18 -9.48 1.43 0.20
N ASP A 19 -9.52 0.45 -0.69
CA ASP A 19 -8.47 0.28 -1.68
C ASP A 19 -8.35 1.51 -2.61
N ALA A 20 -9.45 2.21 -2.88
CA ALA A 20 -9.45 3.39 -3.74
C ALA A 20 -8.76 4.59 -3.08
N ALA A 21 -8.97 4.77 -1.77
CA ALA A 21 -8.32 5.78 -0.95
C ALA A 21 -6.84 5.47 -0.77
N LEU A 22 -6.45 4.19 -0.68
CA LEU A 22 -5.05 3.77 -0.65
C LEU A 22 -4.32 4.17 -1.94
N LEU A 23 -4.90 3.87 -3.10
CA LEU A 23 -4.34 4.26 -4.40
C LEU A 23 -4.30 5.78 -4.59
N ALA A 24 -5.31 6.51 -4.10
CA ALA A 24 -5.33 7.97 -4.14
C ALA A 24 -4.22 8.58 -3.28
N PHE A 25 -3.96 8.01 -2.11
CA PHE A 25 -2.86 8.42 -1.24
C PHE A 25 -1.49 8.13 -1.87
N GLU A 26 -1.31 6.95 -2.48
CA GLU A 26 -0.08 6.58 -3.20
C GLU A 26 0.20 7.56 -4.34
N LYS A 27 -0.83 7.91 -5.12
CA LYS A 27 -0.70 8.87 -6.22
C LYS A 27 -0.20 10.24 -5.75
N ALA A 28 -0.60 10.68 -4.56
CA ALA A 28 -0.13 11.94 -3.96
C ALA A 28 1.30 11.82 -3.38
N HIS A 29 1.71 10.61 -2.98
CA HIS A 29 3.00 10.33 -2.33
C HIS A 29 3.77 9.21 -3.05
N PRO A 30 4.16 9.37 -4.33
CA PRO A 30 4.70 8.29 -5.15
C PRO A 30 6.11 7.83 -4.75
N ARG A 31 6.79 8.56 -3.87
CA ARG A 31 8.15 8.24 -3.42
C ARG A 31 8.14 7.71 -1.98
N PRO A 32 8.74 6.54 -1.72
CA PRO A 32 9.03 6.11 -0.36
C PRO A 32 9.88 7.16 0.36
N SER A 33 9.48 7.55 1.55
CA SER A 33 10.24 8.49 2.40
C SER A 33 9.82 8.33 3.85
N GLY A 34 10.70 8.65 4.80
CA GLY A 34 10.35 8.61 6.23
C GLY A 34 9.09 9.43 6.55
N LYS A 35 8.91 10.59 5.90
CA LYS A 35 7.69 11.40 6.01
C LYS A 35 6.43 10.66 5.56
N LYS A 36 6.52 9.85 4.50
CA LYS A 36 5.40 9.03 4.03
C LYS A 36 5.09 7.92 5.03
N ASP A 37 6.11 7.28 5.58
CA ASP A 37 5.93 6.22 6.58
C ASP A 37 5.31 6.78 7.86
N ASP A 38 5.67 7.99 8.28
CA ASP A 38 5.05 8.67 9.41
C ASP A 38 3.57 8.98 9.14
N LEU A 39 3.23 9.48 7.94
CA LEU A 39 1.83 9.67 7.53
C LEU A 39 1.05 8.36 7.49
N ILE A 40 1.67 7.25 7.10
CA ILE A 40 1.03 5.92 7.10
C ILE A 40 0.74 5.49 8.55
N ARG A 41 1.69 5.69 9.48
CA ARG A 41 1.52 5.40 10.91
C ARG A 41 0.47 6.29 11.57
N GLU A 42 0.40 7.58 11.23
CA GLU A 42 -0.66 8.49 11.70
C GLU A 42 -2.05 8.03 11.28
N ARG A 43 -2.14 7.28 10.18
CA ARG A 43 -3.37 6.65 9.69
C ARG A 43 -3.60 5.26 10.28
N GLY A 44 -2.86 4.88 11.32
CA GLY A 44 -3.00 3.61 12.03
C GLY A 44 -2.73 2.36 11.20
N LEU A 45 -1.98 2.50 10.09
CA LEU A 45 -1.42 1.38 9.36
C LEU A 45 0.08 1.29 9.65
N THR A 46 0.63 0.09 9.61
CA THR A 46 2.09 -0.05 9.55
C THR A 46 2.56 0.19 8.10
N PRO A 47 3.78 0.72 7.89
CA PRO A 47 4.35 0.82 6.54
C PRO A 47 4.36 -0.54 5.82
N VAL A 48 4.60 -1.63 6.55
CA VAL A 48 4.60 -2.99 6.01
C VAL A 48 3.21 -3.37 5.50
N SER A 49 2.16 -3.26 6.33
CA SER A 49 0.78 -3.58 5.96
C SER A 49 0.30 -2.72 4.78
N TYR A 50 0.69 -1.44 4.77
CA TYR A 50 0.41 -0.52 3.66
C TYR A 50 0.98 -1.03 2.32
N TYR A 51 2.28 -1.33 2.26
CA TYR A 51 2.90 -1.80 1.02
C TYR A 51 2.43 -3.21 0.63
N GLN A 52 2.09 -4.07 1.61
CA GLN A 52 1.47 -5.37 1.33
C GLN A 52 0.10 -5.22 0.66
N ARG A 53 -0.79 -4.36 1.19
CA ARG A 53 -2.06 -4.04 0.54
C ARG A 53 -1.85 -3.43 -0.84
N LEU A 54 -0.95 -2.46 -0.98
CA LEU A 54 -0.64 -1.84 -2.27
C LEU A 54 -0.21 -2.90 -3.30
N ASN A 55 0.63 -3.85 -2.91
CA ASN A 55 1.05 -4.96 -3.77
C ASN A 55 -0.11 -5.85 -4.21
N LYS A 56 -1.07 -6.15 -3.32
CA LYS A 56 -2.29 -6.90 -3.69
C LYS A 56 -3.12 -6.15 -4.73
N LEU A 57 -3.19 -4.82 -4.64
CA LEU A 57 -3.96 -3.99 -5.57
C LEU A 57 -3.39 -3.94 -6.98
N ILE A 58 -2.06 -4.08 -7.13
CA ILE A 58 -1.41 -4.12 -8.44
C ILE A 58 -1.97 -5.23 -9.33
N ASP A 59 -2.38 -6.34 -8.72
CA ASP A 59 -2.91 -7.51 -9.42
C ASP A 59 -4.42 -7.41 -9.74
N THR A 60 -5.09 -6.31 -9.37
CA THR A 60 -6.54 -6.13 -9.56
C THR A 60 -6.90 -5.35 -10.84
N ALA A 61 -7.93 -5.81 -11.55
CA ALA A 61 -8.37 -5.19 -12.81
C ALA A 61 -8.85 -3.73 -12.62
N TRP A 62 -9.65 -3.48 -11.58
CA TRP A 62 -10.22 -2.15 -11.31
C TRP A 62 -9.14 -1.11 -11.00
N ALA A 63 -8.06 -1.48 -10.29
CA ALA A 63 -6.96 -0.58 -9.99
C ALA A 63 -6.18 -0.22 -11.26
N ARG A 64 -6.00 -1.19 -12.16
CA ARG A 64 -5.35 -1.00 -13.46
C ARG A 64 -6.16 -0.12 -14.41
N GLU A 65 -7.49 -0.21 -14.37
CA GLU A 65 -8.36 0.69 -15.12
C GLU A 65 -8.29 2.13 -14.61
N LYS A 66 -8.26 2.32 -13.28
CA LYS A 66 -8.31 3.66 -12.66
C LYS A 66 -6.95 4.35 -12.58
N TYR A 67 -5.87 3.60 -12.42
CA TYR A 67 -4.51 4.14 -12.23
C TYR A 67 -3.43 3.38 -13.04
N PRO A 68 -3.59 3.25 -14.37
CA PRO A 68 -2.73 2.39 -15.20
C PRO A 68 -1.24 2.75 -15.13
N VAL A 69 -0.91 4.05 -15.15
CA VAL A 69 0.49 4.52 -15.11
C VAL A 69 1.14 4.24 -13.75
N MET A 70 0.40 4.45 -12.67
CA MET A 70 0.89 4.23 -11.32
C MET A 70 1.19 2.75 -11.08
N LEU A 71 0.26 1.86 -11.49
CA LEU A 71 0.45 0.42 -11.36
C LEU A 71 1.63 -0.06 -12.22
N ALA A 72 1.77 0.43 -13.45
CA ALA A 72 2.93 0.08 -14.30
C ALA A 72 4.28 0.49 -13.66
N GLN A 73 4.31 1.59 -12.91
CA GLN A 73 5.50 2.01 -12.17
C GLN A 73 5.78 1.09 -10.96
N LEU A 74 4.74 0.74 -10.20
CA LEU A 74 4.86 -0.18 -9.07
C LEU A 74 5.28 -1.59 -9.51
N GLU A 75 4.74 -2.09 -10.63
CA GLU A 75 5.16 -3.36 -11.22
C GLU A 75 6.64 -3.40 -11.60
N ARG A 76 7.17 -2.27 -12.09
CA ARG A 76 8.60 -2.16 -12.38
C ARG A 76 9.44 -2.21 -11.10
N LEU A 77 9.00 -1.53 -10.04
CA LEU A 77 9.68 -1.53 -8.75
C LEU A 77 9.70 -2.90 -8.08
N ARG A 78 8.68 -3.75 -8.29
CA ARG A 78 8.63 -5.14 -7.77
C ARG A 78 9.69 -6.07 -8.37
N LYS A 79 10.20 -5.76 -9.57
CA LYS A 79 11.11 -6.62 -10.34
C LYS A 79 12.60 -6.30 -10.15
N ILE A 80 12.92 -5.29 -9.34
CA ILE A 80 14.29 -4.86 -9.04
C ILE A 80 14.69 -5.45 -7.69
#